data_AF-A0A952D9U2-F1
#
_entry.id   AF-A0A952D9U2-F1
#
_cell.length_a   1.000
_cell.length_b   1.000
_cell.length_c   1.000
_cell.angle_alpha   90.00
_cell.angle_beta   90.00
_cell.angle_gamma   90.00
#
_symmetry.space_group_name_H-M   'P 1'
#
loop_
_entity.id
_entity.type
_entity.pdbx_description
1 polymer ?
#
loop_
_entity_poly.entity_id
_entity_poly.type
_entity_poly.pdbx_seq_one_letter_code
_entity_poly.pdbx_strand_id
1 'polypeptide(L)' 'MNQKASIPPAEAHVHGPGCNHDHDHDHDHDHGHHAHAPVEPYRRDTPKLGRNDPCFCGSGKKYKKCHGAAA' A
#
# COMPACT_ATOMS: atom_id res chain seq x y z
N MET A 1 -14.55 16.98 -35.94
CA MET A 1 -14.49 15.52 -35.74
C MET A 1 -13.12 15.24 -35.10
N ASN A 2 -12.94 14.79 -33.86
CA ASN A 2 -13.80 14.14 -32.90
C ASN A 2 -13.65 14.83 -31.54
N GLN A 3 -14.79 15.03 -30.88
CA GLN A 3 -14.91 15.81 -29.66
C GLN A 3 -14.28 15.04 -28.49
N LYS A 4 -13.44 15.73 -27.72
CA LYS A 4 -12.98 15.33 -26.39
C LYS A 4 -14.16 14.79 -25.57
N ALA A 5 -14.11 13.52 -25.17
CA ALA A 5 -14.96 13.03 -24.11
C ALA A 5 -14.39 13.60 -22.80
N SER A 6 -15.05 14.62 -22.25
CA SER A 6 -14.80 15.08 -20.90
C SER A 6 -15.13 13.92 -19.96
N ILE A 7 -14.11 13.24 -19.44
CA ILE A 7 -14.27 12.27 -18.37
C ILE A 7 -14.76 13.07 -17.15
N PRO A 8 -15.96 12.81 -16.60
CA PRO A 8 -16.38 13.44 -15.37
C PRO A 8 -15.40 13.04 -14.25
N PRO A 9 -15.10 13.93 -13.28
CA PRO A 9 -14.24 13.56 -12.16
C PRO A 9 -14.88 12.38 -11.44
N ALA A 10 -14.05 11.38 -11.14
CA ALA A 10 -14.44 10.17 -10.42
C ALA A 10 -15.30 10.55 -9.21
N GLU A 11 -16.58 10.22 -9.36
CA GLU A 11 -17.64 10.34 -8.38
C GLU A 11 -17.13 9.70 -7.07
N ALA A 12 -17.11 10.51 -6.01
CA ALA A 12 -16.50 10.16 -4.74
C ALA A 12 -16.99 8.80 -4.22
N HIS A 13 -16.08 7.99 -3.68
CA HIS A 13 -16.43 6.78 -2.94
C HIS A 13 -17.52 7.10 -1.91
N VAL A 14 -18.72 6.55 -2.10
CA VAL A 14 -19.89 6.76 -1.23
C VAL A 14 -19.71 5.97 0.07
N HIS A 15 -19.30 6.66 1.13
CA HIS A 15 -19.45 6.16 2.49
C HIS A 15 -20.92 6.39 2.89
N GLY A 16 -21.69 5.31 3.08
CA GLY A 16 -23.16 5.33 3.10
C GLY A 16 -23.80 6.23 4.18
N PRO A 17 -25.12 6.50 4.07
CA PRO A 17 -25.82 7.47 4.90
C PRO A 17 -25.87 7.00 6.37
N GLY A 18 -24.97 7.53 7.20
CA GLY A 18 -24.93 7.26 8.65
C GLY A 18 -23.53 7.09 9.26
N CYS A 19 -22.45 7.08 8.47
CA CYS A 19 -21.11 7.08 9.04
C CYS A 19 -20.57 8.52 9.14
N ASN A 20 -20.88 9.20 10.25
CA ASN A 20 -20.17 10.41 10.67
C ASN A 20 -18.75 9.99 11.08
N HIS A 21 -17.84 9.94 10.13
CA HIS A 21 -16.41 9.87 10.41
C HIS A 21 -15.86 11.29 10.55
N ASP A 22 -16.39 12.01 11.52
CA ASP A 22 -15.83 13.28 11.97
C ASP A 22 -14.70 12.93 12.94
N HIS A 23 -13.48 12.92 12.41
CA HIS A 23 -12.27 12.96 13.21
C HIS A 23 -11.63 14.33 12.95
N ASP A 24 -12.20 15.36 13.58
CA ASP A 24 -11.52 16.63 13.78
C ASP A 24 -10.36 16.39 14.76
N HIS A 25 -9.25 15.90 14.21
CA HIS A 25 -7.96 15.92 14.88
C HIS A 25 -7.16 17.06 14.23
N ASP A 26 -7.41 18.29 14.71
CA ASP A 26 -6.47 19.40 14.54
C ASP A 26 -5.19 19.04 15.30
N HIS A 27 -4.30 18.39 14.58
CA HIS A 27 -3.03 17.92 15.06
C HIS A 27 -1.98 18.56 14.16
N ASP A 28 -1.60 19.79 14.52
CA ASP A 28 -0.41 20.49 14.04
C ASP A 28 0.84 19.64 14.37
N HIS A 29 1.08 18.63 13.55
CA HIS A 29 2.30 17.85 13.58
C HIS A 29 3.26 18.51 12.60
N ASP A 30 4.22 19.25 13.14
CA ASP A 30 5.42 19.66 12.43
C ASP A 30 6.11 18.41 11.86
N HIS A 31 5.84 18.12 10.60
CA HIS A 31 6.55 17.12 9.83
C HIS A 31 7.91 17.68 9.43
N GLY A 32 8.79 17.83 10.42
CA GLY A 32 10.19 18.17 10.21
C GLY A 32 10.79 17.24 9.14
N HIS A 33 10.99 17.80 7.95
CA HIS A 33 11.56 17.10 6.81
C HIS A 33 13.06 16.90 7.05
N HIS A 34 13.40 15.88 7.83
CA HIS A 34 14.77 15.43 7.95
C HIS A 34 15.25 14.99 6.56
N ALA A 35 16.17 15.78 5.98
CA ALA A 35 16.80 15.46 4.71
C ALA A 35 17.67 14.21 4.90
N HIS A 36 17.11 13.05 4.60
CA HIS A 36 17.85 11.81 4.50
C HIS A 36 18.76 11.91 3.28
N ALA A 37 20.07 11.81 3.50
CA ALA A 37 21.05 11.73 2.42
C ALA A 37 20.65 10.60 1.44
N PRO A 38 20.86 10.77 0.13
CA PRO A 38 20.46 9.76 -0.86
C PRO A 38 21.22 8.47 -0.60
N VAL A 39 20.49 7.42 -0.23
CA VAL A 39 21.01 6.07 -0.11
C VAL A 39 20.71 5.35 -1.42
N GLU A 40 21.73 4.79 -2.06
CA GLU A 40 21.53 4.00 -3.27
C GLU A 40 20.63 2.78 -2.97
N PRO A 41 19.58 2.54 -3.76
CA PRO A 41 18.65 1.45 -3.51
C PRO A 41 19.32 0.10 -3.80
N TYR A 42 19.45 -0.74 -2.77
CA TYR A 42 19.91 -2.12 -2.95
C TYR A 42 18.92 -2.90 -3.84
N ARG A 43 19.39 -3.33 -5.01
CA ARG A 43 18.65 -4.26 -5.86
C ARG A 43 18.95 -5.69 -5.44
N ARG A 44 17.88 -6.44 -5.18
CA ARG A 44 17.95 -7.88 -4.91
C ARG A 44 18.09 -8.59 -6.24
N ASP A 45 19.07 -9.47 -6.34
CA ASP A 45 19.26 -10.33 -7.52
C ASP A 45 18.15 -11.39 -7.62
N THR A 46 17.59 -11.80 -6.47
CA THR A 46 16.54 -12.81 -6.40
C THR A 46 15.13 -12.23 -6.36
N PRO A 47 14.15 -12.88 -7.01
CA PRO A 47 12.75 -12.46 -6.98
C PRO A 47 12.20 -12.52 -5.54
N LYS A 48 11.39 -11.53 -5.17
CA LYS A 48 10.70 -11.53 -3.88
C LYS A 48 9.75 -12.74 -3.82
N LEU A 49 9.92 -13.58 -2.79
CA LEU A 49 9.05 -14.72 -2.55
C LEU A 49 7.60 -14.24 -2.37
N GLY A 50 6.72 -14.70 -3.26
CA GLY A 50 5.31 -14.33 -3.23
C GLY A 50 4.58 -14.96 -2.05
N ARG A 51 3.51 -14.30 -1.57
CA ARG A 51 2.74 -14.78 -0.41
C ARG A 51 2.13 -16.18 -0.62
N ASN A 52 1.92 -16.60 -1.86
CA ASN A 52 1.40 -17.93 -2.22
C ASN A 52 2.47 -18.97 -2.61
N ASP A 53 3.74 -18.57 -2.76
CA ASP A 53 4.85 -19.44 -3.19
C ASP A 53 5.20 -20.48 -2.10
N PRO A 54 5.79 -21.66 -2.43
CA PRO A 54 6.38 -22.54 -1.43
C PRO A 54 7.30 -21.80 -0.47
N CYS A 55 7.16 -22.08 0.82
CA CYS A 55 7.98 -21.42 1.83
C CYS A 55 9.44 -21.89 1.73
N PHE A 56 10.38 -20.94 1.80
CA PHE A 56 11.82 -21.20 1.70
C PHE A 56 12.38 -22.18 2.75
N CYS A 57 11.64 -22.45 3.82
CA CYS A 57 12.01 -23.40 4.87
C CYS A 57 11.84 -24.88 4.47
N GLY A 58 11.37 -25.17 3.25
CA GLY A 58 11.19 -26.54 2.75
C GLY A 58 9.98 -27.28 3.34
N SER A 59 9.10 -26.60 4.08
CA SER A 59 7.93 -27.23 4.71
C SER A 59 6.82 -27.67 3.73
N GLY A 60 6.95 -27.36 2.43
CA GLY A 60 5.90 -27.60 1.42
C GLY A 60 4.65 -26.73 1.57
N LYS A 61 4.57 -25.89 2.61
CA LYS A 61 3.44 -24.97 2.86
C LYS A 61 3.65 -23.66 2.07
N LYS A 62 2.55 -23.02 1.68
CA LYS A 62 2.58 -21.65 1.10
C LYS A 62 3.21 -20.67 2.10
N TYR A 63 4.00 -19.70 1.63
CA TYR A 63 4.68 -18.71 2.47
C TYR A 63 3.73 -18.06 3.49
N LYS A 64 2.52 -17.63 3.06
CA LYS A 64 1.48 -17.06 3.94
C LYS A 64 0.96 -17.95 5.06
N LYS A 65 1.16 -19.27 4.96
CA LYS A 65 0.73 -20.27 5.96
C LYS A 65 1.91 -20.78 6.80
N CYS A 66 3.07 -20.17 6.64
CA CYS A 66 4.30 -20.53 7.33
C CYS A 66 5.00 -19.25 7.80
N HIS A 67 6.15 -18.89 7.22
CA HIS A 67 6.93 -17.73 7.66
C HIS A 67 6.28 -16.37 7.35
N GLY A 68 5.28 -16.33 6.46
CA GLY A 68 4.49 -15.14 6.14
C GLY A 68 3.11 -15.09 6.81
N ALA A 69 2.87 -15.91 7.84
CA ALA A 69 1.58 -16.01 8.53
C ALA A 69 1.35 -14.92 9.60
N ALA A 70 2.41 -14.32 10.14
CA ALA A 70 2.32 -13.25 11.15
C ALA A 70 2.34 -11.85 10.53
N ALA A 71 1.47 -11.62 9.54
CA ALA A 71 1.23 -10.30 8.96
C ALA A 71 -0.25 -10.00 8.95
#